data_AF-A0AAV7VDA8-F1
#
_entry.id   AF-A0AAV7VDA8-F1
#
_cell.length_a   1.000
_cell.length_b   1.000
_cell.length_c   1.000
_cell.angle_alpha   90.00
_cell.angle_beta   90.00
_cell.angle_gamma   90.00
#
_symmetry.space_group_name_H-M   'P 1'
#
loop_
_entity.id
_entity.type
_entity.pdbx_description
1 polymer ?
#
loop_
_entity_poly.entity_id
_entity_poly.type
_entity_poly.pdbx_seq_one_letter_code
_entity_poly.pdbx_strand_id
1 'polypeptide(L)'
;MDSAMVSLIAETKSIRIDIASNQTHVLGLEQRVSTVEAQATSFQDRDQELLFLCSKLTDLEDRSRRDNVRYLGFPENNEGEDIHGFLQETLLALPLIHPWSSKELTGWALGDAARTPALSRT
;
A
#
# COMPACT_ATOMS: atom_id res chain seq x y z
N MET A 1 23.18 31.78 68.75
CA MET A 1 22.97 31.15 67.43
C MET A 1 21.54 31.43 67.04
N ASP A 2 21.38 32.35 66.09
CA ASP A 2 20.14 33.09 65.86
C ASP A 2 19.05 32.24 65.19
N SER A 3 17.81 32.46 65.61
CA SER A 3 16.60 31.81 65.06
C SER A 3 16.53 31.84 63.53
N ALA A 4 17.03 32.91 62.90
CA ALA A 4 17.14 33.04 61.45
C ALA A 4 18.02 31.94 60.81
N MET A 5 19.12 31.56 61.46
CA MET A 5 20.02 30.52 60.96
C MET A 5 19.35 29.14 60.99
N VAL A 6 18.54 28.86 62.02
CA VAL A 6 17.76 27.61 62.13
C VAL A 6 16.69 27.55 61.04
N SER A 7 16.01 28.68 60.78
CA SER A 7 15.01 28.78 59.70
C SER A 7 15.63 28.53 58.33
N LEU A 8 16.79 29.15 58.04
CA LEU A 8 17.50 28.98 56.78
C LEU A 8 17.93 27.52 56.56
N ILE A 9 18.37 26.83 57.61
CA ILE A 9 18.73 25.40 57.55
C ILE A 9 17.50 24.54 57.22
N ALA A 10 16.34 24.83 57.81
CA ALA A 10 15.10 24.11 57.53
C ALA A 10 14.66 24.28 56.08
N GLU A 11 14.70 25.51 55.56
CA GLU A 11 14.34 25.83 54.18
C GLU A 11 15.32 25.18 53.18
N THR A 12 16.62 25.22 53.46
CA THR A 12 17.64 24.54 52.64
C THR A 12 17.46 23.01 52.63
N LYS A 13 16.89 22.42 53.69
CA LYS A 13 16.54 20.99 53.71
C LYS A 13 15.30 20.72 52.84
N SER A 14 14.28 21.57 52.94
CA SER A 14 13.07 21.45 52.11
C SER A 14 13.42 21.52 50.62
N ILE A 15 14.17 22.53 50.22
CA ILE A 15 14.61 22.71 48.82
C ILE A 15 15.38 21.48 48.32
N ARG A 16 16.21 20.86 49.16
CA ARG A 16 16.95 19.64 48.78
C ARG A 16 16.02 18.45 48.54
N ILE A 17 14.97 18.30 49.34
CA ILE A 17 13.97 17.25 49.15
C ILE A 17 13.22 17.48 47.83
N ASP A 18 12.80 18.72 47.57
CA ASP A 18 12.08 19.08 46.35
C ASP A 18 12.96 18.85 45.10
N ILE A 19 14.24 19.22 45.16
CA ILE A 19 15.19 18.95 44.08
C ILE A 19 15.32 17.45 43.82
N ALA A 20 15.45 16.62 44.87
CA ALA A 20 15.58 15.18 44.72
C ALA A 20 14.31 14.54 44.12
N SER A 21 13.13 15.04 44.53
CA SER A 21 11.85 14.62 43.94
C SER A 21 11.78 15.00 42.46
N ASN A 22 12.10 16.25 42.12
CA ASN A 22 12.09 16.72 40.74
C ASN A 22 13.07 15.94 39.85
N GLN A 23 14.26 15.61 40.36
CA GLN A 23 15.22 14.76 39.63
C GLN A 23 14.62 13.39 39.28
N THR A 24 13.92 12.78 40.23
CA THR A 24 13.24 11.49 40.00
C THR A 24 12.14 11.63 38.95
N HIS A 25 11.35 12.70 39.01
CA HIS A 25 10.31 12.98 38.03
C HIS A 25 10.88 13.21 36.62
N VAL A 26 11.96 13.98 36.51
CA VAL A 26 12.63 14.26 35.22
C VAL A 26 13.13 12.97 34.59
N LEU A 27 13.84 12.11 35.35
CA LEU A 27 14.31 10.82 34.84
C LEU A 27 13.16 9.93 34.34
N GLY A 28 12.03 9.92 35.07
CA GLY A 28 10.84 9.18 34.65
C GLY A 28 10.21 9.74 33.36
N LEU A 29 10.23 11.06 33.17
CA LEU A 29 9.76 11.69 31.94
C LEU A 29 10.68 11.41 30.76
N GLU A 30 12.00 11.49 30.96
CA GLU A 30 13.00 11.17 29.93
C GLU A 30 12.83 9.74 29.40
N GLN A 31 12.63 8.77 30.30
CA GLN A 31 12.38 7.38 29.92
C GLN A 31 11.10 7.22 29.10
N ARG A 32 10.03 7.92 29.49
CA ARG A 32 8.75 7.90 28.77
C ARG A 32 8.88 8.54 27.39
N VAL A 33 9.57 9.68 27.28
CA VAL A 33 9.84 10.35 26.00
C VAL A 33 10.62 9.42 25.08
N SER A 34 11.70 8.81 25.56
CA SER A 34 12.50 7.85 24.78
C SER A 34 11.66 6.67 24.27
N THR A 35 10.74 6.16 25.11
CA THR A 35 9.84 5.07 24.71
C THR A 35 8.86 5.51 23.62
N VAL A 36 8.27 6.71 23.76
CA VAL A 36 7.32 7.26 22.78
C VAL A 36 8.02 7.56 21.46
N GLU A 37 9.23 8.09 21.48
CA GLU A 37 10.02 8.35 20.28
C GLU A 37 10.32 7.06 19.51
N ALA A 38 10.73 5.99 20.21
CA ALA A 38 10.96 4.69 19.60
C ALA A 38 9.67 4.07 19.00
N GLN A 39 8.52 4.33 19.61
CA GLN A 39 7.24 3.91 19.04
C GLN A 39 6.89 4.72 17.79
N ALA A 40 7.09 6.04 17.82
CA ALA A 40 6.80 6.91 16.69
C ALA A 40 7.62 6.53 15.44
N THR A 41 8.91 6.23 15.61
CA THR A 41 9.75 5.74 14.50
C THR A 41 9.23 4.41 13.96
N SER A 42 8.85 3.47 14.84
CA SER A 42 8.30 2.18 14.41
C SER A 42 6.98 2.31 13.65
N PHE A 43 6.14 3.31 13.97
CA PHE A 43 4.91 3.58 13.23
C PHE A 43 5.21 4.17 11.86
N GLN A 44 6.17 5.09 11.78
CA GLN A 44 6.60 5.67 10.52
C GLN A 44 7.15 4.62 9.55
N ASP A 45 7.93 3.65 10.03
CA ASP A 45 8.45 2.54 9.22
C ASP A 45 7.31 1.66 8.67
N ARG A 46 6.30 1.37 9.51
CA ARG A 46 5.12 0.60 9.10
C ARG A 46 4.28 1.33 8.06
N ASP A 47 4.11 2.64 8.19
CA ASP A 47 3.37 3.45 7.22
C ASP A 47 4.06 3.42 5.85
N GLN A 48 5.40 3.48 5.82
CA GLN A 48 6.16 3.32 4.57
C GLN A 48 5.98 1.94 3.96
N GLU A 49 5.99 0.88 4.77
CA GLU A 49 5.75 -0.48 4.31
C GLU A 49 4.34 -0.64 3.72
N LEU A 50 3.33 -0.06 4.37
CA LEU A 50 1.95 -0.07 3.89
C LEU A 50 1.82 0.65 2.54
N LEU A 51 2.43 1.83 2.40
CA LEU A 51 2.41 2.56 1.12
C LEU A 51 3.06 1.75 -0.01
N PHE A 52 4.18 1.09 0.28
CA PHE A 52 4.85 0.20 -0.67
C PHE A 52 3.96 -0.99 -1.07
N LEU A 53 3.34 -1.66 -0.09
CA LEU A 53 2.43 -2.78 -0.33
C LEU A 53 1.21 -2.37 -1.15
N CYS A 54 0.60 -1.22 -0.86
CA CYS A 54 -0.53 -0.66 -1.61
C CYS A 54 -0.15 -0.37 -3.07
N SER A 55 1.01 0.25 -3.30
CA SER A 55 1.52 0.50 -4.66
C SER A 55 1.73 -0.81 -5.41
N LYS A 56 2.34 -1.81 -4.74
CA LYS A 56 2.58 -3.12 -5.34
C LYS A 56 1.28 -3.86 -5.69
N LEU A 57 0.27 -3.77 -4.82
CA LEU A 57 -1.05 -4.35 -5.09
C LEU A 57 -1.71 -3.69 -6.29
N THR A 58 -1.67 -2.36 -6.37
CA THR A 58 -2.21 -1.60 -7.51
C THR A 58 -1.53 -2.03 -8.82
N ASP A 59 -0.20 -2.10 -8.83
CA ASP A 59 0.56 -2.56 -9.99
C ASP A 59 0.19 -3.99 -10.43
N LEU A 60 -0.02 -4.90 -9.47
CA LEU A 60 -0.42 -6.27 -9.74
C LEU A 60 -1.85 -6.36 -10.29
N GLU A 61 -2.78 -5.60 -9.72
CA GLU A 61 -4.15 -5.53 -10.21
C GLU A 61 -4.21 -4.95 -11.62
N ASP A 62 -3.48 -3.88 -11.89
CA ASP A 62 -3.42 -3.25 -13.21
C ASP A 62 -2.81 -4.19 -14.25
N ARG A 63 -1.74 -4.91 -13.90
CA ARG A 63 -1.17 -5.95 -14.77
C ARG A 63 -2.15 -7.07 -15.04
N SER A 64 -2.88 -7.52 -14.02
CA SER A 64 -3.87 -8.58 -14.16
C SER A 64 -5.08 -8.16 -15.00
N ARG A 65 -5.43 -6.88 -15.02
CA ARG A 65 -6.58 -6.34 -15.75
C ARG A 65 -6.23 -5.75 -17.11
N ARG A 66 -4.95 -5.56 -17.43
CA ARG A 66 -4.47 -4.91 -18.65
C ARG A 66 -5.07 -5.47 -19.93
N ASP A 67 -5.22 -6.79 -19.99
CA ASP A 67 -5.72 -7.48 -21.17
C ASP A 67 -7.23 -7.74 -21.11
N ASN A 68 -7.89 -7.33 -20.02
CA ASN A 68 -9.33 -7.50 -19.85
C ASN A 68 -10.06 -6.31 -20.48
N VAL A 69 -10.75 -6.57 -21.60
CA VAL A 69 -11.64 -5.59 -22.24
C VAL A 69 -13.05 -5.75 -21.68
N ARG A 70 -13.68 -4.62 -21.33
CA ARG A 70 -15.09 -4.58 -20.91
C ARG A 70 -15.94 -3.96 -22.00
N TYR A 71 -16.88 -4.73 -22.52
CA TYR A 71 -17.90 -4.28 -23.45
C TYR A 71 -19.07 -3.70 -22.66
N LEU A 72 -19.40 -2.43 -22.87
CA LEU A 72 -20.49 -1.73 -22.18
C LEU A 72 -21.50 -1.20 -23.19
N GLY A 73 -22.79 -1.15 -22.80
CA GLY A 73 -23.85 -0.57 -23.63
C GLY A 73 -24.54 -1.54 -24.59
N PHE A 74 -24.32 -2.84 -24.45
CA PHE A 74 -25.09 -3.85 -25.18
C PHE A 74 -26.45 -4.06 -24.52
N PRO A 75 -27.55 -4.08 -25.30
CA PRO A 75 -28.85 -4.47 -24.77
C PRO A 75 -28.83 -5.94 -24.37
N GLU A 76 -29.49 -6.27 -23.27
CA GLU A 76 -29.57 -7.65 -22.76
C GLU A 76 -30.19 -8.59 -23.80
N ASN A 77 -29.69 -9.83 -23.87
CA ASN A 77 -30.11 -10.89 -24.80
C ASN A 77 -29.83 -10.64 -26.29
N ASN A 78 -29.07 -9.60 -26.64
CA ASN A 78 -28.69 -9.33 -28.03
C ASN A 78 -27.53 -10.22 -28.53
N GLU A 79 -26.89 -10.94 -27.61
CA GLU A 79 -25.80 -11.89 -27.86
C GLU A 79 -26.29 -13.18 -28.55
N GLY A 80 -27.58 -13.51 -28.40
CA GLY A 80 -28.15 -14.78 -28.89
C GLY A 80 -27.60 -16.00 -28.14
N GLU A 81 -27.53 -17.13 -28.83
CA GLU A 81 -26.99 -18.39 -28.29
C GLU A 81 -25.45 -18.47 -28.40
N ASP A 82 -24.84 -17.69 -29.31
CA ASP A 82 -23.40 -17.69 -29.58
C ASP A 82 -22.74 -16.34 -29.30
N ILE A 83 -22.19 -16.23 -28.08
CA ILE A 83 -21.44 -15.06 -27.62
C ILE A 83 -20.17 -14.82 -28.46
N HIS A 84 -19.53 -15.87 -28.97
CA HIS A 84 -18.30 -15.74 -29.75
C HIS A 84 -18.59 -15.14 -31.13
N GLY A 85 -19.61 -15.64 -31.83
CA GLY A 85 -20.09 -15.08 -33.08
C GLY A 85 -20.51 -13.63 -32.94
N PHE A 86 -21.29 -13.32 -31.90
CA PHE A 86 -21.71 -11.96 -31.58
C PHE A 86 -20.53 -10.99 -31.37
N LEU A 87 -19.54 -11.38 -30.56
CA LEU A 87 -18.35 -10.56 -30.32
C LEU A 87 -17.52 -10.38 -31.60
N GLN A 88 -17.39 -11.42 -32.42
CA GLN A 88 -16.64 -11.35 -33.68
C GLN A 88 -17.28 -10.35 -34.66
N GLU A 89 -18.59 -10.43 -34.88
CA GLU A 89 -19.31 -9.49 -35.74
C GLU A 89 -19.22 -8.07 -35.21
N THR A 90 -19.42 -7.91 -33.90
CA THR A 90 -19.38 -6.60 -33.23
C THR A 90 -18.00 -5.95 -33.34
N LEU A 91 -16.92 -6.71 -33.10
CA LEU A 91 -15.54 -6.21 -33.21
C LEU A 91 -15.17 -5.83 -34.64
N LEU A 92 -15.65 -6.59 -35.64
CA LEU A 92 -15.43 -6.28 -37.06
C LEU A 92 -16.22 -5.05 -37.52
N ALA A 93 -17.36 -4.76 -36.90
CA ALA A 93 -18.18 -3.59 -37.19
C ALA A 93 -17.71 -2.30 -36.50
N LEU A 94 -16.83 -2.39 -35.49
CA LEU A 94 -16.25 -1.21 -34.86
C LEU A 94 -15.36 -0.46 -35.87
N PRO A 95 -15.50 0.87 -36.00
CA PRO A 95 -14.60 1.67 -36.81
C PRO A 95 -13.21 1.68 -36.15
N LEU A 96 -12.37 0.70 -36.49
CA LEU A 96 -11.00 0.60 -36.01
C LEU A 96 -10.22 1.84 -36.47
N ILE A 97 -9.75 2.64 -35.51
CA ILE A 97 -8.66 3.59 -35.73
C ILE A 97 -7.33 2.80 -35.62
N HIS A 98 -7.04 1.86 -36.54
CA HIS A 98 -5.68 1.42 -36.95
C HIS A 98 -5.76 0.31 -38.06
N PRO A 99 -4.79 0.22 -38.99
CA PRO A 99 -4.86 -0.59 -40.21
C PRO A 99 -4.18 -1.97 -40.03
N TRP A 100 -4.69 -2.81 -39.13
CA TRP A 100 -4.20 -4.18 -39.04
C TRP A 100 -4.97 -5.05 -40.03
N SER A 101 -4.23 -5.65 -40.99
CA SER A 101 -4.81 -6.51 -42.03
C SER A 101 -5.37 -7.79 -41.39
N SER A 102 -6.51 -8.25 -41.91
CA SER A 102 -7.33 -9.39 -41.46
C SER A 102 -6.61 -10.73 -41.18
N LYS A 103 -5.31 -10.86 -41.49
CA LYS A 103 -4.50 -12.05 -41.27
C LYS A 103 -3.96 -12.20 -39.84
N GLU A 104 -3.95 -11.13 -39.04
CA GLU A 104 -3.36 -11.17 -37.68
C GLU A 104 -4.36 -11.42 -36.55
N LEU A 105 -5.66 -11.21 -36.81
CA LEU A 105 -6.75 -11.42 -35.84
C LEU A 105 -7.09 -12.89 -35.59
N THR A 106 -6.78 -13.80 -36.51
CA THR A 106 -7.08 -15.23 -36.38
C THR A 106 -6.15 -15.97 -35.42
N GLY A 107 -4.98 -15.41 -35.09
CA GLY A 107 -4.01 -16.03 -34.18
C GLY A 107 -4.39 -15.97 -32.69
N TRP A 108 -5.39 -15.16 -32.32
CA TRP A 108 -5.83 -14.96 -30.93
C TRP A 108 -7.16 -15.66 -30.62
N ALA A 109 -7.98 -15.91 -31.64
CA ALA A 109 -9.32 -16.48 -31.49
C ALA A 109 -9.35 -18.02 -31.55
N LEU A 110 -8.37 -18.67 -32.16
CA LEU A 110 -8.16 -20.12 -32.02
C LEU A 110 -7.07 -20.36 -30.98
N GLY A 111 -7.48 -20.78 -29.79
CA GLY A 111 -6.59 -21.38 -28.80
C GLY A 111 -5.99 -22.68 -29.34
N ASP A 112 -4.92 -22.59 -30.11
CA ASP A 112 -4.11 -23.74 -30.53
C ASP A 112 -2.86 -23.86 -29.63
N ALA A 113 -3.00 -24.66 -28.58
CA ALA A 113 -2.15 -25.78 -28.14
C ALA A 113 -0.61 -25.78 -28.34
N ALA A 114 0.07 -24.66 -28.60
CA ALA A 114 1.49 -24.66 -28.99
C ALA A 114 2.40 -23.66 -28.25
N ARG A 115 2.08 -23.30 -27.00
CA ARG A 115 2.96 -22.43 -26.19
C ARG A 115 3.32 -23.01 -24.82
N THR A 116 3.93 -24.19 -24.81
CA THR A 116 4.90 -24.58 -23.77
C THR A 116 6.31 -24.30 -24.29
N PRO A 117 7.02 -23.27 -23.82
CA PRO A 117 8.46 -23.22 -24.01
C PRO A 117 9.09 -24.24 -23.05
N ALA A 118 9.74 -25.25 -23.63
CA ALA A 118 10.59 -26.18 -22.90
C ALA A 118 11.65 -25.39 -22.11
N LEU A 119 11.68 -25.58 -20.80
CA LEU A 119 12.81 -25.20 -19.95
C LEU A 119 14.03 -26.02 -20.39
N SER A 120 14.90 -25.44 -21.22
CA SER A 120 16.23 -25.97 -21.45
C SER A 120 17.07 -25.76 -20.19
N ARG A 121 17.18 -26.81 -19.37
CA ARG A 121 18.21 -26.94 -18.34
C ARG A 121 19.55 -27.23 -19.03
N THR A 122 20.50 -26.31 -18.89
CA THR A 122 21.93 -26.62 -18.81
C THR A 122 22.36 -26.49 -17.36
#